data_AF-A0AAU5H5V5-F1
#
_entry.id   AF-A0AAU5H5V5-F1
#
_cell.length_a   1.000
_cell.length_b   1.000
_cell.length_c   1.000
_cell.angle_alpha   90.00
_cell.angle_beta   90.00
_cell.angle_gamma   90.00
#
_symmetry.space_group_name_H-M   'P 1'
#
loop_
_entity.id
_entity.type
_entity.pdbx_description
1 polymer ?
#
loop_
_entity_poly.entity_id
_entity_poly.type
_entity_poly.pdbx_seq_one_letter_code
_entity_poly.pdbx_strand_id
1 'polypeptide(L)'
;MCASYGIPHSKFLGAGDGRWTGLDRAKAVAYLAYTRAVCEGCGTRAAEWDDESGGDRFAYVPFTSRCPGCELIEMEREQVPEGAEARGVKIGLKPREG
;
A
#
# COMPACT_ATOMS: atom_id res chain seq x y z
N MET A 1 -9.65 0.23 4.96
CA MET A 1 -10.95 0.82 4.54
C MET A 1 -11.91 0.98 5.73
N CYS A 2 -12.40 -0.10 6.38
CA CYS A 2 -13.27 0.01 7.57
C CYS A 2 -12.66 0.88 8.68
N ALA A 3 -11.39 0.63 9.01
CA ALA A 3 -10.67 1.38 10.04
C ALA A 3 -10.51 2.86 9.67
N SER A 4 -10.13 3.17 8.43
CA SER A 4 -9.96 4.54 7.93
C SER A 4 -11.25 5.38 8.00
N TYR A 5 -12.41 4.74 7.81
CA TYR A 5 -13.72 5.42 7.85
C TYR A 5 -14.43 5.30 9.20
N GLY A 6 -13.89 4.54 10.16
CA GLY A 6 -14.52 4.33 11.46
C GLY A 6 -15.89 3.63 11.40
N ILE A 7 -16.08 2.71 10.43
CA ILE A 7 -17.36 2.02 10.22
C ILE A 7 -17.31 0.53 10.63
N PRO A 8 -18.45 -0.07 11.04
CA PRO A 8 -18.53 -1.51 11.29
C PRO A 8 -18.27 -2.32 10.01
N HIS A 9 -17.68 -3.50 10.17
CA HIS A 9 -17.37 -4.38 9.04
C HIS A 9 -18.66 -4.91 8.37
N SER A 10 -19.72 -5.14 9.13
CA SER A 10 -21.03 -5.54 8.59
C SER A 10 -21.63 -4.47 7.67
N LYS A 11 -21.48 -3.19 8.03
CA LYS A 11 -21.90 -2.04 7.20
C LYS A 11 -21.09 -2.00 5.90
N PHE A 12 -19.77 -2.22 5.98
CA PHE A 12 -18.91 -2.26 4.80
C PHE A 12 -19.32 -3.35 3.80
N LEU A 13 -19.73 -4.52 4.30
CA LEU A 13 -20.22 -5.63 3.48
C LEU A 13 -21.69 -5.49 3.03
N GLY A 14 -22.39 -4.40 3.40
CA GLY A 14 -23.80 -4.20 3.04
C GLY A 14 -24.79 -5.03 3.88
N ALA A 15 -24.32 -5.78 4.88
CA ALA A 15 -25.15 -6.63 5.74
C ALA A 15 -25.64 -5.92 7.02
N GLY A 16 -25.20 -4.69 7.28
CA GLY A 16 -25.45 -3.98 8.55
C GLY A 16 -26.12 -2.61 8.39
N ASP A 17 -26.90 -2.22 9.40
CA ASP A 17 -27.60 -0.93 9.51
C ASP A 17 -26.72 0.21 10.05
N GLY A 18 -25.42 -0.08 10.24
CA GLY A 18 -24.44 0.82 10.82
C GLY A 18 -24.26 0.71 12.34
N ARG A 19 -25.02 -0.15 13.03
CA ARG A 19 -24.72 -0.51 14.42
C ARG A 19 -23.55 -1.49 14.50
N TRP A 20 -22.71 -1.32 15.51
CA TRP A 20 -21.60 -2.22 15.79
C TRP A 20 -22.10 -3.51 16.45
N THR A 21 -21.94 -4.63 15.76
CA THR A 21 -22.20 -5.95 16.36
C THR A 21 -21.01 -6.41 17.22
N GLY A 22 -21.20 -7.50 17.99
CA GLY A 22 -20.09 -8.11 18.73
C GLY A 22 -18.94 -8.54 17.81
N LEU A 23 -19.27 -9.12 16.65
CA LEU A 23 -18.29 -9.55 15.66
C LEU A 23 -17.55 -8.37 15.05
N ASP A 24 -18.23 -7.25 14.79
CA ASP A 24 -17.59 -6.04 14.25
C ASP A 24 -16.53 -5.50 15.23
N ARG A 25 -16.86 -5.48 16.52
CA ARG A 25 -15.92 -5.03 17.56
C ARG A 25 -14.74 -5.97 17.72
N ALA A 26 -14.98 -7.28 17.72
CA ALA A 26 -13.92 -8.28 17.76
C ALA A 26 -12.96 -8.13 16.57
N LYS A 27 -13.49 -7.94 15.36
CA LYS A 27 -12.66 -7.69 14.17
C LYS A 27 -11.87 -6.39 14.29
N ALA A 28 -12.48 -5.33 14.83
CA ALA A 28 -11.80 -4.05 15.03
C ALA A 28 -10.62 -4.18 16.01
N VAL A 29 -10.82 -4.84 17.16
CA VAL A 29 -9.74 -5.08 18.14
C VAL A 29 -8.65 -5.97 17.55
N ALA A 30 -9.03 -7.05 16.85
CA ALA A 30 -8.05 -7.94 16.23
C ALA A 30 -7.24 -7.22 15.15
N TYR A 31 -7.90 -6.33 14.38
CA TYR A 31 -7.23 -5.53 13.37
C TYR A 31 -6.25 -4.53 13.99
N LEU A 32 -6.59 -3.88 15.11
CA LEU A 32 -5.68 -2.97 15.81
C LEU A 32 -4.46 -3.71 16.38
N ALA A 33 -4.64 -4.93 16.87
CA ALA A 33 -3.53 -5.75 17.34
C ALA A 33 -2.64 -6.18 16.16
N TYR A 34 -3.26 -6.58 15.05
CA TYR A 34 -2.53 -6.94 13.83
C TYR A 34 -1.73 -5.75 13.29
N THR A 35 -2.32 -4.55 13.21
CA THR A 35 -1.62 -3.38 12.65
C THR A 35 -0.44 -2.94 13.50
N ARG A 36 -0.46 -3.22 14.81
CA ARG A 36 0.69 -2.98 15.70
C ARG A 36 1.77 -4.05 15.59
N ALA A 37 1.41 -5.25 15.13
CA ALA A 37 2.33 -6.39 15.05
C ALA A 37 3.07 -6.49 13.70
N VAL A 38 2.61 -5.79 12.67
CA VAL A 38 3.28 -5.74 11.36
C VAL A 38 4.29 -4.59 11.31
N CYS A 39 5.39 -4.81 10.60
CA CYS A 39 6.37 -3.77 10.34
C CYS A 39 5.79 -2.68 9.41
N GLU A 40 5.97 -1.40 9.75
CA GLU A 40 5.48 -0.26 8.97
C GLU A 40 6.17 -0.13 7.60
N GLY A 41 7.40 -0.66 7.46
CA GLY A 41 8.16 -0.62 6.21
C GLY A 41 7.80 -1.74 5.24
N CYS A 42 7.91 -3.00 5.69
CA CYS A 42 7.77 -4.17 4.81
C CYS A 42 6.41 -4.89 4.95
N GLY A 43 5.59 -4.56 5.95
CA GLY A 43 4.24 -5.10 6.14
C GLY A 43 4.15 -6.53 6.68
N THR A 44 5.29 -7.19 6.95
CA THR A 44 5.33 -8.56 7.49
C THR A 44 5.34 -8.55 9.03
N ARG A 45 4.94 -9.66 9.66
CA ARG A 45 5.05 -9.86 11.12
C ARG A 45 6.43 -10.39 11.50
N ALA A 46 6.92 -10.03 12.69
CA ALA A 46 8.19 -10.55 13.23
C ALA A 46 8.26 -12.10 13.25
N ALA A 47 7.16 -12.76 13.63
CA ALA A 47 7.06 -14.23 13.67
C ALA A 47 7.26 -14.90 12.30
N GLU A 48 7.06 -14.18 11.19
CA GLU A 48 7.27 -14.74 9.85
C GLU A 48 8.76 -14.93 9.55
N TRP A 49 9.65 -14.26 10.29
CA TRP A 49 11.11 -14.32 10.16
C TRP A 49 11.80 -15.15 11.24
N ASP A 50 11.06 -15.56 12.27
CA ASP A 50 11.60 -16.21 13.45
C ASP A 50 11.51 -17.73 13.34
N ASP A 51 12.64 -18.39 13.10
CA ASP A 51 12.76 -19.84 12.96
C ASP A 51 12.24 -20.57 14.21
N GLU A 52 12.39 -20.00 15.42
CA GLU A 52 11.93 -20.61 16.68
C GLU A 52 10.39 -20.60 16.80
N SER A 53 9.73 -19.70 16.08
CA SER A 53 8.27 -19.58 16.01
C SER A 53 7.70 -20.19 14.72
N GLY A 54 8.49 -20.97 13.98
CA GLY A 54 8.07 -21.65 12.74
C GLY A 54 8.10 -20.76 11.48
N GLY A 55 8.75 -19.59 11.57
CA GLY A 55 9.06 -18.73 10.45
C GLY A 55 10.31 -19.17 9.67
N ASP A 56 10.72 -18.33 8.73
CA ASP A 56 11.94 -18.53 7.94
C ASP A 56 12.58 -17.16 7.65
N ARG A 57 13.85 -16.99 7.99
CA ARG A 57 14.61 -15.77 7.68
C ARG A 57 14.67 -15.43 6.18
N PHE A 58 14.39 -16.40 5.31
CA PHE A 58 14.31 -16.25 3.85
C PHE A 58 12.87 -16.38 3.31
N ALA A 59 11.85 -16.22 4.18
CA ALA A 59 10.43 -16.29 3.82
C ALA A 59 10.04 -15.37 2.64
N TYR A 60 10.77 -14.27 2.43
CA TYR A 60 10.55 -13.32 1.34
C TYR A 60 11.85 -12.92 0.65
N VAL A 61 11.77 -12.67 -0.65
CA VAL A 61 12.86 -12.14 -1.47
C VAL A 61 12.48 -10.76 -2.01
N PRO A 62 13.41 -9.80 -2.10
CA PRO A 62 13.13 -8.51 -2.71
C PRO A 62 12.80 -8.69 -4.20
N PHE A 63 11.77 -7.97 -4.67
CA PHE A 63 11.37 -7.94 -6.07
C PHE A 63 11.49 -6.53 -6.61
N THR A 64 12.17 -6.38 -7.75
CA THR A 64 12.29 -5.11 -8.47
C THR A 64 11.54 -5.21 -9.79
N SER A 65 10.60 -4.29 -10.03
CA SER A 65 9.94 -4.16 -11.33
C SER A 65 10.21 -2.80 -11.94
N ARG A 66 10.38 -2.80 -13.26
CA ARG A 66 10.47 -1.60 -14.07
C ARG A 66 9.09 -1.33 -14.65
N CYS A 67 8.53 -0.16 -14.36
CA CYS A 67 7.33 0.31 -15.05
C CYS A 67 7.74 1.06 -16.32
N PRO A 68 7.34 0.59 -17.53
CA PRO A 68 7.68 1.27 -18.79
C PRO A 68 7.18 2.72 -18.83
N GLY A 69 6.02 3.00 -18.23
CA GLY A 69 5.47 4.34 -18.21
C GLY A 69 6.29 5.30 -17.35
N CYS A 70 6.71 4.85 -16.15
CA CYS A 70 7.56 5.67 -15.30
C CYS A 70 8.96 5.84 -15.92
N GLU A 71 9.52 4.79 -16.57
CA GLU A 71 10.77 4.93 -17.32
C GLU A 71 10.70 5.98 -18.42
N LEU A 72 9.62 6.02 -19.21
CA LEU A 72 9.47 7.05 -20.25
C LEU A 72 9.35 8.46 -19.65
N ILE A 73 8.67 8.61 -18.50
CA ILE A 73 8.60 9.89 -17.80
C ILE A 73 9.98 10.33 -17.32
N GLU A 74 10.75 9.43 -16.69
CA GLU A 74 12.09 9.77 -16.20
C GLU A 74 13.05 10.08 -17.36
N MET A 75 12.99 9.33 -18.47
CA MET A 75 13.79 9.65 -19.66
C MET A 75 13.48 11.04 -20.19
N GLU A 76 12.21 11.46 -20.20
CA GLU A 76 11.83 12.81 -20.63
C GLU A 76 12.27 13.86 -19.60
N ARG A 77 12.23 13.55 -18.30
CA ARG A 77 12.73 14.43 -17.23
C ARG A 77 14.22 14.71 -17.39
N GLU A 78 15.01 13.68 -17.75
CA GLU A 78 16.45 13.82 -17.97
C GLU A 78 16.78 14.79 -19.12
N GLN A 79 15.86 15.03 -20.06
CA GLN A 79 16.04 15.97 -21.16
C GLN A 79 15.64 17.41 -20.83
N VAL A 80 14.98 17.67 -19.69
CA VAL A 80 14.56 19.03 -19.30
C VAL A 80 15.79 19.84 -18.86
N PRO A 81 16.09 20.99 -19.50
CA PRO A 81 17.20 21.85 -19.11
C PRO A 81 17.05 22.39 -17.69
N GLU A 82 18.16 22.53 -16.96
CA GLU A 82 18.13 23.14 -15.63
C GLU A 82 17.83 24.65 -15.66
N GLY A 83 17.39 25.20 -14.52
CA GLY A 83 17.26 26.64 -14.32
C GLY A 83 15.88 27.20 -14.66
N ALA A 84 15.83 28.43 -15.19
CA ALA A 84 14.57 29.11 -15.49
C ALA A 84 13.74 28.39 -16.57
N GLU A 85 14.39 27.67 -17.49
CA GLU A 85 13.73 26.91 -18.57
C GLU A 85 12.95 25.69 -18.06
N ALA A 86 13.32 25.11 -16.91
CA ALA A 86 12.56 24.03 -16.28
C ALA A 86 11.25 24.49 -15.60
N ARG A 87 11.11 25.81 -15.34
CA ARG A 87 10.01 26.30 -14.51
C ARG A 87 8.66 26.09 -15.20
N GLY A 88 7.75 25.41 -14.50
CA GLY A 88 6.38 25.18 -14.96
C GLY A 88 6.21 24.01 -15.94
N VAL A 89 7.27 23.25 -16.22
CA VAL A 89 7.18 22.05 -17.08
C VAL A 89 6.53 20.89 -16.31
N LYS A 90 5.48 20.31 -16.92
CA LYS A 90 4.81 19.08 -16.43
C LYS A 90 5.03 17.95 -17.42
N ILE A 91 5.56 16.84 -16.93
CA ILE A 91 5.80 15.63 -17.72
C ILE A 91 4.73 14.61 -17.35
N GLY A 92 4.07 14.08 -18.38
CA GLY A 92 2.98 13.11 -18.26
C GLY A 92 2.86 12.25 -19.51
N LEU A 93 2.09 11.18 -19.40
CA LEU A 93 1.84 10.25 -20.51
C LEU A 93 0.48 10.55 -21.15
N LYS A 94 0.41 10.45 -22.47
CA LYS A 94 -0.85 10.43 -23.24
C LYS A 94 -0.96 9.12 -24.03
N PRO A 95 -2.17 8.60 -24.27
CA PRO A 95 -2.35 7.45 -25.16
C PRO A 95 -1.76 7.74 -26.55
N ARG A 96 -1.22 6.72 -27.21
CA ARG A 96 -0.77 6.84 -28.59
C ARG A 96 -2.01 6.97 -29.49
N GLU A 97 -2.08 8.06 -30.25
CA GLU A 97 -3.10 8.16 -31.31
C GLU A 97 -2.74 7.10 -32.37
N GLY A 98 -3.73 6.24 -32.65
CA GLY A 98 -3.63 5.16 -33.64
C GLY A 98 -3.67 5.67 -35.08
#